data_AF-T1AHB2-F1
#
_entry.id   AF-T1AHB2-F1
#
_cell.length_a   1.000
_cell.length_b   1.000
_cell.length_c   1.000
_cell.angle_alpha   90.00
_cell.angle_beta   90.00
_cell.angle_gamma   90.00
#
_symmetry.space_group_name_H-M   'P 1'
#
loop_
_entity.id
_entity.type
_entity.pdbx_description
1 polymer ?
#
loop_
_entity_poly.entity_id
_entity_poly.type
_entity_poly.pdbx_seq_one_letter_code
_entity_poly.pdbx_strand_id
1 'polypeptide(L)'
;MPLPVCGAESQGMIGYMITQALTNELRNARIKKEVVCVLTQTLVDRMDPHFKNPSKPIGPFYDKAESDAIAKKYKWTMVKEEDKYRRVVASPIPIGIIELGTIKKLFDDGTIVVCAGGGGVPVVMAKGALEGINAVIDKDLAS
;
A
#
# COMPACT_ATOMS: atom_id res chain seq x y z
N MET A 1 1.85 13.85 7.28
CA MET A 1 2.45 12.52 7.46
C MET A 1 2.96 12.01 6.11
N PRO A 2 4.15 11.40 6.03
CA PRO A 2 4.68 10.80 4.79
C PRO A 2 3.80 9.66 4.28
N LEU A 3 3.73 9.50 2.96
CA LEU A 3 2.84 8.50 2.34
C LEU A 3 3.17 7.05 2.72
N PRO A 4 4.44 6.63 2.91
CA PRO A 4 4.77 5.30 3.41
C PRO A 4 4.14 5.00 4.77
N VAL A 5 4.11 5.98 5.67
CA VAL A 5 3.52 5.84 7.01
C VAL A 5 2.01 5.70 6.89
N CYS A 6 1.35 6.53 6.05
CA CYS A 6 -0.07 6.37 5.76
C CYS A 6 -0.38 4.97 5.18
N GLY A 7 0.49 4.45 4.32
CA GLY A 7 0.39 3.10 3.77
C GLY A 7 0.46 2.04 4.88
N ALA A 8 1.45 2.13 5.77
CA ALA A 8 1.60 1.23 6.92
C ALA A 8 0.39 1.26 7.87
N GLU A 9 -0.12 2.45 8.19
CA GLU A 9 -1.32 2.61 9.01
C GLU A 9 -2.54 1.97 8.36
N SER A 10 -2.72 2.16 7.05
CA SER A 10 -3.84 1.55 6.31
C SER A 10 -3.76 0.02 6.31
N GLN A 11 -2.56 -0.56 6.22
CA GLN A 11 -2.36 -2.01 6.34
C GLN A 11 -2.76 -2.50 7.73
N GLY A 12 -2.35 -1.80 8.79
CA GLY A 12 -2.74 -2.14 10.16
C GLY A 12 -4.25 -2.06 10.37
N MET A 13 -4.87 -0.98 9.91
CA MET A 13 -6.32 -0.76 10.02
C MET A 13 -7.13 -1.83 9.28
N ILE A 14 -6.83 -2.06 8.00
CA ILE A 14 -7.54 -3.03 7.15
C ILE A 14 -7.22 -4.45 7.61
N GLY A 15 -5.96 -4.73 7.90
CA GLY A 15 -5.48 -6.01 8.39
C GLY A 15 -6.17 -6.42 9.70
N TYR A 16 -6.33 -5.48 10.64
CA TYR A 16 -7.11 -5.70 11.86
C TYR A 16 -8.55 -6.13 11.54
N MET A 17 -9.27 -5.39 10.70
CA MET A 17 -10.66 -5.70 10.37
C MET A 17 -10.80 -7.08 9.72
N ILE A 18 -9.93 -7.41 8.76
CA ILE A 18 -9.96 -8.68 8.03
C ILE A 18 -9.60 -9.84 8.97
N THR A 19 -8.50 -9.74 9.71
CA THR A 19 -8.04 -10.81 10.59
C THR A 19 -9.04 -11.12 11.70
N GLN A 20 -9.65 -10.09 12.29
CA GLN A 20 -10.71 -10.27 13.29
C GLN A 20 -11.94 -10.96 12.70
N ALA A 21 -12.45 -10.48 11.56
CA ALA A 21 -13.63 -11.06 10.93
C ALA A 21 -13.41 -12.53 10.56
N LEU A 22 -12.29 -12.84 9.88
CA LEU A 22 -11.95 -14.20 9.48
C LEU A 22 -11.75 -15.13 10.68
N THR A 23 -11.06 -14.66 11.72
CA THR A 23 -10.86 -15.45 12.95
C THR A 23 -12.19 -15.82 13.59
N ASN A 24 -13.14 -14.87 13.68
CA ASN A 24 -14.47 -15.13 14.23
C ASN A 24 -15.25 -16.14 13.39
N GLU A 25 -15.25 -15.99 12.06
CA GLU A 25 -15.95 -16.92 11.17
C GLU A 25 -15.36 -18.33 11.20
N LEU A 26 -14.04 -18.48 11.25
CA LEU A 26 -13.39 -19.78 11.39
C LEU A 26 -13.76 -20.45 12.71
N ARG A 27 -13.82 -19.68 13.81
CA ARG A 27 -14.27 -20.19 15.11
C ARG A 27 -15.73 -20.65 15.08
N ASN A 28 -16.62 -19.86 14.47
CA ASN A 28 -18.03 -20.22 14.28
C ASN A 28 -18.18 -21.52 13.47
N ALA A 29 -17.37 -21.68 12.43
CA ALA A 29 -17.31 -22.88 11.59
C ALA A 29 -16.55 -24.05 12.25
N ARG A 30 -16.01 -23.89 13.47
CA ARG A 30 -15.18 -24.88 14.18
C ARG A 30 -13.93 -25.30 13.39
N ILE A 31 -13.41 -24.42 12.53
CA ILE A 31 -12.18 -24.62 11.77
C ILE A 31 -11.01 -24.08 12.60
N LYS A 32 -10.02 -24.92 12.87
CA LYS A 32 -8.79 -24.53 13.57
C LYS A 32 -7.75 -24.09 12.55
N LYS A 33 -7.68 -22.78 12.30
CA LYS A 33 -6.60 -22.15 11.54
C LYS A 33 -6.21 -20.83 12.20
N GLU A 34 -4.93 -20.51 12.15
CA GLU A 34 -4.43 -19.21 12.56
C GLU A 34 -4.61 -18.20 11.43
N VAL A 35 -4.87 -16.94 11.79
CA VAL A 35 -4.97 -15.82 10.85
C VAL A 35 -4.09 -14.69 11.36
N VAL A 36 -3.21 -14.18 10.50
CA VAL A 36 -2.28 -13.09 10.87
C VAL A 36 -2.20 -12.05 9.77
N CYS A 37 -2.04 -10.79 10.16
CA CYS A 37 -1.70 -9.72 9.24
C CYS A 37 -0.22 -9.38 9.37
N VAL A 38 0.51 -9.43 8.26
CA VAL A 38 1.93 -9.07 8.19
C VAL A 38 2.05 -7.70 7.54
N LEU A 39 2.56 -6.72 8.30
CA LEU A 39 2.95 -5.43 7.74
C LEU A 39 4.02 -5.68 6.66
N THR A 40 3.74 -5.22 5.44
CA THR A 40 4.51 -5.60 4.25
C THR A 40 5.15 -4.38 3.62
N GLN A 41 6.45 -4.47 3.33
CA GLN A 41 7.23 -3.51 2.55
C GLN A 41 7.53 -4.08 1.16
N THR A 42 7.40 -3.22 0.15
CA THR A 42 7.62 -3.57 -1.25
C THR A 42 8.82 -2.80 -1.79
N LEU A 43 9.84 -3.53 -2.18
CA LEU A 43 11.04 -2.99 -2.80
C LEU A 43 10.73 -2.47 -4.21
N VAL A 44 11.20 -1.28 -4.52
CA VAL A 44 11.10 -0.66 -5.85
C VAL A 44 12.44 -0.05 -6.27
N ASP A 45 12.60 0.22 -7.57
CA ASP A 45 13.78 0.93 -8.07
C ASP A 45 13.64 2.43 -7.79
N ARG A 46 14.65 3.05 -7.18
CA ARG A 46 14.70 4.50 -6.99
C ARG A 46 14.68 5.27 -8.33
N MET A 47 15.13 4.63 -9.41
CA MET A 47 15.19 5.20 -10.75
C MET A 47 13.97 4.86 -11.62
N ASP A 48 12.93 4.26 -11.05
CA ASP A 48 11.71 3.92 -11.79
C ASP A 48 11.13 5.16 -12.51
N PRO A 49 10.84 5.07 -13.82
CA PRO A 49 10.35 6.22 -14.60
C PRO A 49 9.03 6.79 -14.09
N HIS A 50 8.20 6.02 -13.39
CA HIS A 50 6.92 6.46 -12.83
C HIS A 50 7.08 7.49 -11.69
N PHE A 51 8.27 7.63 -11.11
CA PHE A 51 8.55 8.75 -10.20
C PHE A 51 8.54 10.10 -10.91
N LYS A 52 8.93 10.14 -12.19
CA LYS A 52 8.92 11.36 -13.01
C LYS A 52 7.56 11.65 -13.63
N ASN A 53 6.72 10.62 -13.79
CA ASN A 53 5.37 10.73 -14.32
C ASN A 53 4.32 10.11 -13.38
N PRO A 54 3.97 10.78 -12.27
CA PRO A 54 2.95 10.30 -11.34
C PRO A 54 1.59 10.14 -12.02
N SER A 55 1.01 8.94 -11.93
CA SER A 55 -0.24 8.60 -12.62
C SER A 55 -1.34 8.06 -11.70
N LYS A 56 -1.00 7.55 -10.51
CA LYS A 56 -1.96 6.82 -9.66
C LYS A 56 -2.78 7.79 -8.82
N PRO A 57 -4.11 7.87 -9.01
CA PRO A 57 -4.96 8.75 -8.23
C PRO A 57 -5.21 8.18 -6.82
N ILE A 58 -5.08 9.02 -5.79
CA ILE A 58 -5.23 8.66 -4.39
C ILE A 58 -6.06 9.69 -3.62
N GLY A 59 -6.56 9.28 -2.45
CA GLY A 59 -7.30 10.15 -1.55
C GLY A 59 -8.70 10.51 -2.07
N PRO A 60 -9.35 11.51 -1.45
CA PRO A 60 -10.72 11.90 -1.75
C PRO A 60 -10.83 12.66 -3.07
N PHE A 61 -12.06 12.77 -3.57
CA PHE A 61 -12.39 13.61 -4.71
C PHE A 61 -12.58 15.07 -4.28
N TYR A 62 -12.09 15.98 -5.12
CA TYR A 62 -12.20 17.42 -4.95
C TYR A 62 -12.90 18.06 -6.14
N ASP A 63 -13.60 19.15 -5.89
CA ASP A 63 -14.08 20.01 -6.96
C ASP A 63 -12.93 20.89 -7.47
N LYS A 64 -13.11 21.53 -8.64
CA LYS A 64 -12.02 22.28 -9.30
C LYS A 64 -11.38 23.35 -8.40
N ALA A 65 -12.20 24.16 -7.73
CA ALA A 65 -11.71 25.24 -6.87
C ALA A 65 -10.92 24.71 -5.66
N GLU A 66 -11.37 23.61 -5.06
CA GLU A 66 -10.67 22.95 -3.96
C GLU A 66 -9.35 22.34 -4.42
N SER A 67 -9.38 21.67 -5.58
CA SER A 67 -8.21 21.08 -6.21
C SER A 67 -7.12 22.12 -6.48
N ASP A 68 -7.47 23.27 -7.07
CA ASP A 68 -6.52 24.35 -7.36
C ASP A 68 -5.88 24.91 -6.07
N ALA A 69 -6.68 25.09 -5.01
CA ALA A 69 -6.20 25.56 -3.72
C ALA A 69 -5.24 24.56 -3.04
N ILE A 70 -5.60 23.27 -3.03
CA ILE A 70 -4.81 22.20 -2.42
C ILE A 70 -3.53 21.93 -3.20
N ALA A 71 -3.60 21.92 -4.54
CA ALA A 71 -2.46 21.78 -5.43
C ALA A 71 -1.42 22.88 -5.15
N LYS A 72 -1.86 24.13 -5.04
CA LYS A 72 -0.98 25.26 -4.72
C LYS A 72 -0.39 25.16 -3.31
N LYS A 73 -1.20 24.79 -2.31
CA LYS A 73 -0.78 24.72 -0.90
C LYS A 73 0.26 23.62 -0.66
N TYR A 74 0.02 22.43 -1.17
CA TYR A 74 0.83 21.24 -0.87
C TYR A 74 1.77 20.84 -2.02
N LYS A 75 1.76 21.61 -3.13
CA LYS A 75 2.51 21.31 -4.35
C LYS A 75 2.18 19.91 -4.89
N TRP A 76 0.89 19.57 -4.86
CA TRP A 76 0.40 18.29 -5.36
C TRP A 76 0.04 18.38 -6.82
N THR A 77 0.35 17.33 -7.55
CA THR A 77 -0.19 17.11 -8.89
C THR A 77 -1.59 16.53 -8.74
N MET A 78 -2.54 17.13 -9.47
CA MET A 78 -3.93 16.70 -9.49
C MET A 78 -4.27 16.22 -10.90
N VAL A 79 -5.09 15.16 -11.00
CA VAL A 79 -5.66 14.69 -12.25
C VAL A 79 -7.18 14.82 -12.19
N LYS A 80 -7.80 15.13 -13.34
CA LYS A 80 -9.25 15.11 -13.49
C LYS A 80 -9.71 13.67 -13.71
N GLU A 81 -10.59 13.17 -12.84
CA GLU A 81 -11.31 11.91 -13.00
C GLU A 81 -12.80 12.25 -13.14
N GLU A 82 -13.37 12.01 -14.32
CA GLU A 82 -14.73 12.44 -14.69
C GLU A 82 -14.93 13.93 -14.45
N ASP A 83 -15.81 14.34 -13.54
CA ASP A 83 -16.08 15.75 -13.22
C ASP A 83 -15.35 16.24 -11.96
N LYS A 84 -14.55 15.37 -11.33
CA LYS A 84 -13.84 15.67 -10.08
C LYS A 84 -12.32 15.54 -10.26
N TYR A 85 -11.58 15.88 -9.21
CA TYR A 85 -10.13 15.89 -9.21
C TYR A 85 -9.58 15.06 -8.07
N ARG A 86 -8.49 14.36 -8.30
CA ARG A 86 -7.77 13.58 -7.28
C ARG A 86 -6.28 13.83 -7.35
N ARG A 87 -5.63 13.70 -6.21
CA ARG A 87 -4.17 13.79 -6.12
C ARG A 87 -3.57 12.59 -6.83
N VAL A 88 -2.56 12.80 -7.67
CA VAL A 88 -1.75 11.69 -8.21
C VAL A 88 -0.42 11.54 -7.49
N VAL A 89 0.02 10.31 -7.39
CA VAL A 89 1.33 9.93 -6.85
C VAL A 89 2.01 8.92 -7.77
N ALA A 90 3.32 8.74 -7.57
CA ALA A 90 4.09 7.75 -8.29
C ALA A 90 3.59 6.33 -7.97
N SER A 91 3.57 5.48 -9.00
CA SER A 91 3.23 4.07 -8.89
C SER A 91 4.33 3.23 -9.56
N PRO A 92 5.48 3.08 -8.90
CA PRO A 92 6.61 2.33 -9.42
C PRO A 92 6.30 0.82 -9.49
N ILE A 93 7.06 0.11 -10.32
CA ILE A 93 6.92 -1.33 -10.51
C ILE A 93 7.52 -2.05 -9.28
N PRO A 94 6.78 -2.99 -8.66
CA PRO A 94 7.30 -3.78 -7.54
C PRO A 94 8.41 -4.72 -8.02
N ILE A 95 9.53 -4.72 -7.30
CA ILE A 95 10.66 -5.65 -7.53
C ILE A 95 10.52 -6.88 -6.64
N GLY A 96 10.02 -6.71 -5.43
CA GLY A 96 9.83 -7.81 -4.49
C GLY A 96 9.32 -7.37 -3.14
N ILE A 97 8.93 -8.35 -2.32
CA ILE A 97 8.44 -8.13 -0.96
C ILE A 97 9.55 -8.45 0.04
N ILE A 98 9.83 -7.54 0.96
CA ILE A 98 10.89 -7.70 1.97
C ILE A 98 10.56 -8.87 2.92
N GLU A 99 9.32 -8.97 3.38
CA GLU A 99 8.86 -10.00 4.32
C GLU A 99 8.49 -11.33 3.66
N LEU A 100 8.77 -11.52 2.35
CA LEU A 100 8.32 -12.69 1.58
C LEU A 100 8.75 -14.01 2.22
N GLY A 101 9.98 -14.08 2.75
CA GLY A 101 10.48 -15.29 3.41
C GLY A 101 9.68 -15.66 4.66
N THR A 102 9.23 -14.68 5.44
CA THR A 102 8.39 -14.91 6.63
C THR A 102 6.96 -15.26 6.23
N ILE A 103 6.40 -14.53 5.26
CA ILE A 103 5.07 -14.79 4.70
C ILE A 103 4.99 -16.23 4.18
N LYS A 104 5.99 -16.67 3.42
CA LYS A 104 6.05 -18.02 2.87
C LYS A 104 6.10 -19.09 3.97
N LYS A 105 6.89 -18.88 5.02
CA LYS A 105 6.96 -19.84 6.15
C LYS A 105 5.60 -20.01 6.85
N LEU A 106 4.92 -18.90 7.13
CA LEU A 106 3.58 -18.93 7.74
C LEU A 106 2.55 -19.60 6.83
N PHE A 107 2.60 -19.28 5.54
CA PHE A 107 1.73 -19.91 4.55
C PHE A 107 1.97 -21.42 4.44
N ASP A 108 3.23 -21.84 4.35
CA ASP A 108 3.63 -23.25 4.25
C ASP A 108 3.22 -24.05 5.51
N ASP A 109 3.12 -23.40 6.68
CA ASP A 109 2.61 -23.98 7.94
C ASP A 109 1.07 -24.04 8.02
N GLY A 110 0.37 -23.49 7.02
CA GLY A 110 -1.09 -23.51 6.92
C GLY A 110 -1.81 -22.34 7.59
N THR A 111 -1.06 -21.33 8.07
CA THR A 111 -1.61 -20.05 8.54
C THR A 111 -2.25 -19.28 7.38
N ILE A 112 -3.39 -18.64 7.62
CA ILE A 112 -3.98 -17.69 6.67
C ILE A 112 -3.27 -16.35 6.86
N VAL A 113 -2.51 -15.93 5.85
CA VAL A 113 -1.70 -14.71 5.91
C VAL A 113 -2.38 -13.59 5.12
N VAL A 114 -2.74 -12.51 5.80
CA VAL A 114 -3.12 -11.23 5.18
C VAL A 114 -1.84 -10.40 5.04
N CYS A 115 -1.46 -10.05 3.82
CA CYS A 115 -0.22 -9.32 3.54
C CYS A 115 -0.38 -8.42 2.31
N ALA A 116 0.67 -7.67 1.95
CA ALA A 116 0.71 -6.77 0.80
C ALA A 116 -0.47 -5.80 0.72
N GLY A 117 -0.99 -5.35 1.87
CA GLY A 117 -2.14 -4.44 1.89
C GLY A 117 -1.81 -3.15 1.13
N GLY A 118 -2.65 -2.81 0.15
CA GLY A 118 -2.39 -1.68 -0.77
C GLY A 118 -1.15 -1.85 -1.65
N GLY A 119 -0.70 -3.09 -1.87
CA GLY A 119 0.52 -3.42 -2.62
C GLY A 119 1.81 -3.36 -1.82
N GLY A 120 1.73 -3.13 -0.50
CA GLY A 120 2.88 -2.98 0.40
C GLY A 120 3.44 -1.55 0.49
N VAL A 121 4.16 -1.25 1.57
CA VAL A 121 4.77 0.06 1.81
C VAL A 121 5.98 0.20 0.87
N PRO A 122 6.01 1.17 -0.06
CA PRO A 122 7.12 1.31 -0.99
C PRO A 122 8.42 1.68 -0.27
N VAL A 123 9.46 0.90 -0.51
CA VAL A 123 10.81 1.14 -0.01
C VAL A 123 11.84 0.99 -1.12
N VAL A 124 12.94 1.71 -0.97
CA VAL A 124 14.12 1.59 -1.83
C VAL A 124 15.32 1.20 -0.99
N MET A 125 16.29 0.52 -1.59
CA MET A 125 17.59 0.27 -0.96
C MET A 125 18.51 1.47 -1.18
N ALA A 126 19.02 2.08 -0.12
CA ALA A 126 19.99 3.16 -0.18
C ALA A 126 21.08 2.98 0.86
N LYS A 127 22.33 2.96 0.40
CA LYS A 127 23.53 2.78 1.27
C LYS A 127 23.42 1.57 2.22
N GLY A 128 22.77 0.49 1.76
CA GLY A 128 22.58 -0.75 2.53
C GLY A 128 21.41 -0.72 3.52
N ALA A 129 20.58 0.32 3.52
CA ALA A 129 19.39 0.43 4.35
C ALA A 129 18.11 0.60 3.52
N LEU A 130 16.97 0.16 4.09
CA LEU A 130 15.65 0.43 3.53
C LEU A 130 15.21 1.85 3.88
N GLU A 131 14.75 2.58 2.88
CA GLU A 131 14.16 3.91 3.03
C GLU A 131 12.76 3.93 2.43
N GLY A 132 11.77 4.37 3.20
CA GLY A 132 10.41 4.58 2.69
C GLY A 132 10.37 5.73 1.68
N ILE A 133 9.65 5.54 0.58
CA ILE A 133 9.54 6.54 -0.50
C ILE A 133 8.08 6.89 -0.79
N ASN A 134 7.79 8.17 -1.04
CA ASN A 134 6.43 8.66 -1.30
C ASN A 134 5.91 8.15 -2.65
N ALA A 135 5.33 6.96 -2.64
CA ALA A 135 4.66 6.30 -3.75
C ALA A 135 3.50 5.44 -3.22
N VAL A 136 2.74 4.84 -4.12
CA VAL A 136 1.77 3.78 -3.83
C VAL A 136 1.98 2.69 -4.86
N ILE A 137 2.09 1.43 -4.43
CA ILE A 137 2.22 0.30 -5.35
C ILE A 137 0.85 -0.04 -5.93
N ASP A 138 0.81 -0.42 -7.20
CA ASP A 138 -0.41 -1.02 -7.73
C ASP A 138 -0.60 -2.42 -7.14
N LYS A 139 -1.69 -2.61 -6.39
CA LYS A 139 -1.97 -3.87 -5.69
C LYS A 139 -2.04 -5.08 -6.62
N ASP A 140 -2.49 -4.88 -7.87
CA ASP A 140 -2.65 -5.96 -8.85
C ASP A 140 -1.30 -6.39 -9.44
N LEU A 141 -0.26 -5.57 -9.31
CA LEU A 141 1.12 -5.90 -9.69
C LEU A 141 1.92 -6.54 -8.54
N ALA A 142 1.40 -6.43 -7.31
CA ALA A 142 2.06 -6.90 -6.09
C ALA A 142 1.53 -8.26 -5.59
N SER A 143 0.50 -8.81 -6.26
CA SER A 143 -0.19 -10.05 -5.92
C SER A 143 0.18 -11.23 -6.81
#